data_AF-A0A970NC15-F1
#
_entry.id   AF-A0A970NC15-F1
#
_cell.length_a   1.000
_cell.length_b   1.000
_cell.length_c   1.000
_cell.angle_alpha   90.00
_cell.angle_beta   90.00
_cell.angle_gamma   90.00
#
_symmetry.space_group_name_H-M   'P 1'
#
loop_
_entity.id
_entity.type
_entity.pdbx_description
1 polymer ?
#
loop_
_entity_poly.entity_id
_entity_poly.type
_entity_poly.pdbx_seq_one_letter_code
_entity_poly.pdbx_strand_id
1 'polypeptide(L)'
;MGNQSKMGWIIGGLLIGGLLLGGTSLAMADSTAASSGNASPRAAGWCGKMAPGPKDFNNETMQSVLNSLVASNQLTQAQADQIMARQQQLQTERQQQREQMKDKTPAEREAVREQKQAGRVNLLAQLVNEGVITQEQVDAIQAARQEQRKTAQQERVGSALSGLVEKQVITNDQAAAVQNKLSEMQRDRQAEMEKLRDMTPEQRRAYMKENQPANPLADLVAAGVLTQEQADQIQKAMGPAASGKGMHRGQGNDGGQRGPQA
;
A
#
# COMPACT_ATOMS: atom_id res chain seq x y z
N MET A 1 -34.98 -41.78 47.04
CA MET A 1 -34.84 -40.60 46.15
C MET A 1 -34.02 -39.57 46.91
N GLY A 2 -32.68 -39.58 46.78
CA GLY A 2 -31.96 -38.79 45.76
C GLY A 2 -31.68 -37.38 46.33
N ASN A 3 -30.78 -37.24 47.30
CA ASN A 3 -29.37 -36.79 47.20
C ASN A 3 -29.14 -35.26 47.05
N GLN A 4 -28.54 -34.67 48.10
CA GLN A 4 -27.43 -33.68 48.10
C GLN A 4 -27.67 -32.30 47.44
N SER A 5 -27.75 -31.20 48.18
CA SER A 5 -26.67 -30.41 48.84
C SER A 5 -26.14 -29.23 48.00
N LYS A 6 -26.40 -28.02 48.53
CA LYS A 6 -25.47 -26.88 48.77
C LYS A 6 -24.69 -26.23 47.61
N MET A 7 -24.73 -24.89 47.64
CA MET A 7 -23.59 -23.97 47.80
C MET A 7 -23.45 -22.92 46.70
N GLY A 8 -23.78 -21.67 47.04
CA GLY A 8 -23.17 -20.49 46.45
C GLY A 8 -21.98 -20.05 47.31
N TRP A 9 -20.84 -19.75 46.66
CA TRP A 9 -19.62 -19.03 47.10
C TRP A 9 -18.51 -19.36 46.05
N ILE A 10 -17.47 -18.58 45.71
CA ILE A 10 -16.99 -17.22 45.95
C ILE A 10 -15.74 -17.02 45.03
N ILE A 11 -15.42 -15.79 44.65
CA ILE A 11 -14.09 -15.17 44.37
C ILE A 11 -13.03 -15.90 43.49
N GLY A 12 -12.51 -15.14 42.52
CA GLY A 12 -11.13 -15.23 42.01
C GLY A 12 -11.01 -14.34 40.76
N GLY A 13 -10.43 -13.14 40.78
CA GLY A 13 -9.13 -12.79 41.34
C GLY A 13 -8.04 -13.23 40.38
N LEU A 14 -7.76 -12.45 39.33
CA LEU A 14 -6.53 -12.62 38.53
C LEU A 14 -5.77 -11.29 38.43
N LEU A 15 -4.88 -11.12 39.40
CA LEU A 15 -3.68 -10.31 39.30
C LEU A 15 -2.79 -10.86 38.17
N ILE A 16 -2.45 -10.02 37.20
CA ILE A 16 -1.24 -10.16 36.39
C ILE A 16 -0.52 -8.82 36.61
N GLY A 17 0.38 -8.67 37.58
CA GLY A 17 1.58 -9.48 37.74
C GLY A 17 2.68 -8.82 36.91
N GLY A 18 3.23 -7.73 37.42
CA GLY A 18 4.33 -7.00 36.80
C GLY A 18 5.57 -7.89 36.62
N LEU A 19 6.22 -7.76 35.46
CA LEU A 19 7.57 -8.23 35.25
C LEU A 19 8.48 -7.02 35.08
N LEU A 20 9.06 -6.60 36.20
CA LEU A 20 10.28 -5.80 36.26
C LEU A 20 11.42 -6.65 35.71
N LEU A 21 11.96 -6.27 34.56
CA LEU A 21 13.31 -6.67 34.14
C LEU A 21 14.19 -5.42 34.15
N GLY A 22 14.90 -5.25 35.26
CA GLY A 22 16.06 -4.37 35.35
C GLY A 22 17.24 -4.95 34.57
N GLY A 23 18.07 -4.05 34.04
CA GLY A 23 19.31 -4.36 33.32
C GLY A 23 19.80 -3.14 32.56
N THR A 24 20.34 -2.15 33.27
CA THR A 24 21.77 -1.78 33.24
C THR A 24 22.23 -1.01 31.98
N SER A 25 22.49 0.28 32.23
CA SER A 25 23.66 1.05 31.72
C SER A 25 23.71 1.44 30.25
N LEU A 26 23.36 2.69 29.93
CA LEU A 26 24.13 3.46 28.95
C LEU A 26 24.42 4.86 29.51
N ALA A 27 25.71 5.12 29.71
CA ALA A 27 26.26 6.42 29.97
C ALA A 27 26.04 7.34 28.76
N MET A 28 25.54 8.56 28.99
CA MET A 28 25.63 9.66 28.04
C MET A 28 27.06 10.21 28.14
N ALA A 29 27.91 9.84 27.18
CA ALA A 29 29.19 10.51 26.97
C ALA A 29 28.97 11.74 26.10
N ASP A 30 29.23 12.91 26.68
CA ASP A 30 29.39 14.18 25.99
C ASP A 30 30.66 14.15 25.13
N SER A 31 30.59 14.75 23.94
CA SER A 31 31.74 14.97 23.07
C SER A 31 31.44 16.14 22.13
N THR A 32 31.54 17.34 22.67
CA THR A 32 31.89 18.53 21.89
C THR A 32 33.34 18.41 21.41
N ALA A 33 33.58 18.33 20.09
CA ALA A 33 34.66 19.05 19.39
C ALA A 33 34.70 18.75 17.87
N ALA A 34 34.39 19.81 17.13
CA ALA A 34 34.80 20.23 15.79
C ALA A 34 35.86 19.45 14.95
N SER A 35 35.53 19.35 13.65
CA SER A 35 36.29 19.87 12.49
C SER A 35 36.77 18.89 11.41
N SER A 36 36.31 19.20 10.19
CA SER A 36 37.05 19.25 8.91
C SER A 36 37.89 18.05 8.45
N GLY A 37 37.36 17.35 7.44
CA GLY A 37 38.13 16.50 6.54
C GLY A 37 37.42 16.33 5.20
N ASN A 38 37.70 17.22 4.25
CA ASN A 38 37.18 17.19 2.89
C ASN A 38 37.88 16.06 2.10
N ALA A 39 37.18 14.96 1.83
CA ALA A 39 37.69 13.88 0.97
C ALA A 39 36.61 13.49 -0.05
N SER A 40 36.87 13.82 -1.31
CA SER A 40 36.01 13.52 -2.46
C SER A 40 35.77 12.01 -2.63
N PRO A 41 34.52 11.51 -2.65
CA PRO A 41 34.28 10.13 -3.01
C PRO A 41 34.33 9.96 -4.53
N ARG A 42 35.27 9.13 -4.96
CA ARG A 42 35.42 8.61 -6.32
C ARG A 42 34.12 7.95 -6.79
N ALA A 43 33.79 8.19 -8.05
CA ALA A 43 32.62 7.66 -8.76
C ALA A 43 32.45 6.14 -8.57
N ALA A 44 31.44 5.76 -7.79
CA ALA A 44 30.95 4.38 -7.70
C ALA A 44 29.87 4.18 -8.77
N GLY A 45 30.10 3.17 -9.62
CA GLY A 45 29.32 2.88 -10.82
C GLY A 45 27.84 2.59 -10.59
N TRP A 46 27.07 2.92 -11.62
CA TRP A 46 25.93 2.22 -12.26
C TRP A 46 25.20 1.07 -11.52
N CYS A 47 25.00 1.16 -10.22
CA CYS A 47 23.98 0.44 -9.47
C CYS A 47 23.19 1.52 -8.73
N GLY A 48 22.25 2.12 -9.45
CA GLY A 48 21.41 3.20 -8.94
C GLY A 48 20.87 2.84 -7.56
N LYS A 49 21.15 3.70 -6.58
CA LYS A 49 20.49 3.73 -5.27
C LYS A 49 19.00 3.49 -5.52
N MET A 50 18.51 2.28 -5.23
CA MET A 50 17.08 2.05 -5.16
C MET A 50 16.58 3.04 -4.11
N ALA A 51 15.75 4.00 -4.57
CA ALA A 51 15.13 4.96 -3.69
C ALA A 51 14.57 4.21 -2.47
N PRO A 52 14.76 4.73 -1.24
CA PRO A 52 14.15 4.13 -0.07
C PRO A 52 12.67 3.93 -0.39
N GLY A 53 12.21 2.67 -0.33
CA GLY A 53 10.79 2.35 -0.52
C GLY A 53 9.96 3.23 0.42
N PRO A 54 8.72 3.60 0.08
CA PRO A 54 7.96 4.61 0.81
C PRO A 54 7.94 4.26 2.31
N LYS A 55 8.69 5.01 3.12
CA LYS A 55 8.93 4.61 4.52
C LYS A 55 7.81 5.01 5.47
N ASP A 56 6.98 6.01 5.13
CA ASP A 56 6.08 6.57 6.16
C ASP A 56 4.61 6.74 5.71
N PHE A 57 4.30 6.60 4.40
CA PHE A 57 2.98 6.94 3.85
C PHE A 57 1.82 5.97 4.19
N ASN A 58 2.08 4.81 4.77
CA ASN A 58 1.04 3.80 5.03
C ASN A 58 0.63 3.68 6.50
N ASN A 59 1.34 4.32 7.44
CA ASN A 59 1.02 4.17 8.87
C ASN A 59 0.00 5.22 9.34
N GLU A 60 0.23 6.48 8.98
CA GLU A 60 -0.66 7.60 9.33
C GLU A 60 -2.05 7.46 8.69
N THR A 61 -2.08 7.03 7.42
CA THR A 61 -3.32 6.77 6.69
C THR A 61 -4.11 5.60 7.31
N MET A 62 -3.42 4.54 7.72
CA MET A 62 -4.05 3.43 8.44
C MET A 62 -4.56 3.87 9.82
N GLN A 63 -3.78 4.67 10.55
CA GLN A 63 -4.16 5.19 11.86
C GLN A 63 -5.40 6.08 11.79
N SER A 64 -5.48 6.96 10.79
CA SER A 64 -6.68 7.79 10.55
C SER A 64 -7.92 6.92 10.30
N VAL A 65 -7.79 5.88 9.47
CA VAL A 65 -8.88 4.92 9.24
C VAL A 65 -9.29 4.22 10.53
N LEU A 66 -8.35 3.71 11.32
CA LEU A 66 -8.67 3.03 12.58
C LEU A 66 -9.34 3.98 13.59
N ASN A 67 -8.84 5.21 13.73
CA ASN A 67 -9.45 6.22 14.59
C ASN A 67 -10.89 6.52 14.20
N SER A 68 -11.18 6.61 12.89
CA SER A 68 -12.56 6.82 12.40
C SER A 68 -13.48 5.66 12.73
N LEU A 69 -12.97 4.43 12.69
CA LEU A 69 -13.73 3.21 13.00
C LEU A 69 -13.92 3.00 14.51
N VAL A 70 -12.98 3.50 15.33
CA VAL A 70 -13.17 3.57 16.78
C VAL A 70 -14.25 4.59 17.13
N ALA A 71 -14.21 5.77 16.50
CA ALA A 71 -15.24 6.80 16.71
C ALA A 71 -16.64 6.35 16.28
N SER A 72 -16.75 5.51 15.24
CA SER A 72 -18.03 4.90 14.82
C SER A 72 -18.43 3.67 15.64
N ASN A 73 -17.68 3.30 16.68
CA ASN A 73 -17.85 2.10 17.50
C ASN A 73 -17.80 0.77 16.72
N GLN A 74 -17.20 0.77 15.52
CA GLN A 74 -16.96 -0.45 14.75
C GLN A 74 -15.69 -1.19 15.22
N LEU A 75 -14.76 -0.48 15.85
CA LEU A 75 -13.60 -1.03 16.53
C LEU A 75 -13.52 -0.51 17.96
N THR A 76 -12.92 -1.29 18.85
CA THR A 76 -12.46 -0.77 20.14
C THR A 76 -11.06 -0.16 20.01
N GLN A 77 -10.70 0.75 20.91
CA GLN A 77 -9.35 1.32 20.94
C GLN A 77 -8.28 0.23 21.10
N ALA A 78 -8.52 -0.75 21.97
CA ALA A 78 -7.61 -1.88 22.16
C ALA A 78 -7.38 -2.69 20.87
N GLN A 79 -8.44 -2.93 20.08
CA GLN A 79 -8.32 -3.59 18.78
C GLN A 79 -7.52 -2.76 17.78
N ALA A 80 -7.76 -1.45 17.71
CA ALA A 80 -7.00 -0.54 16.85
C ALA A 80 -5.50 -0.54 17.21
N ASP A 81 -5.18 -0.50 18.50
CA ASP A 81 -3.80 -0.53 19.00
C ASP A 81 -3.11 -1.86 18.64
N GLN A 82 -3.81 -2.99 18.75
CA GLN A 82 -3.27 -4.30 18.37
C GLN A 82 -3.02 -4.40 16.86
N ILE A 83 -3.91 -3.85 16.02
CA ILE A 83 -3.70 -3.79 14.56
C ILE A 83 -2.42 -2.99 14.25
N MET A 84 -2.24 -1.83 14.89
CA MET A 84 -1.07 -0.98 14.68
C MET A 84 0.21 -1.64 15.17
N ALA A 85 0.20 -2.27 16.34
CA ALA A 85 1.35 -3.00 16.88
C ALA A 85 1.80 -4.12 15.94
N ARG A 86 0.87 -4.93 15.42
CA ARG A 86 1.19 -6.00 14.45
C ARG A 86 1.71 -5.44 13.13
N GLN A 87 1.15 -4.32 12.66
CA GLN A 87 1.63 -3.66 11.44
C GLN A 87 3.06 -3.13 11.62
N GLN A 88 3.40 -2.57 12.79
CA GLN A 88 4.76 -2.12 13.12
C GLN A 88 5.73 -3.29 13.22
N GLN A 89 5.34 -4.38 13.90
CA GLN A 89 6.16 -5.59 13.99
C GLN A 89 6.50 -6.12 12.59
N LEU A 90 5.51 -6.26 11.70
CA LEU A 90 5.75 -6.69 10.33
C LEU A 90 6.64 -5.72 9.54
N GLN A 91 6.62 -4.43 9.85
CA GLN A 91 7.56 -3.48 9.24
C GLN A 91 8.99 -3.74 9.70
N THR A 92 9.21 -3.92 11.00
CA THR A 92 10.52 -4.25 11.58
C THR A 92 11.06 -5.56 11.01
N GLU A 93 10.23 -6.60 10.97
CA GLU A 93 10.60 -7.88 10.36
C GLU A 93 11.00 -7.72 8.88
N ARG A 94 10.24 -6.92 8.10
CA ARG A 94 10.60 -6.63 6.70
C ARG A 94 11.91 -5.85 6.57
N GLN A 95 12.23 -4.96 7.50
CA GLN A 95 13.48 -4.19 7.50
C GLN A 95 14.67 -5.11 7.80
N GLN A 96 14.58 -5.93 8.84
CA GLN A 96 15.60 -6.93 9.16
C GLN A 96 15.78 -7.92 8.00
N GLN A 97 14.69 -8.36 7.37
CA GLN A 97 14.78 -9.20 6.18
C GLN A 97 15.48 -8.49 5.03
N ARG A 98 15.22 -7.19 4.81
CA ARG A 98 15.92 -6.43 3.78
C ARG A 98 17.42 -6.35 4.07
N GLU A 99 17.80 -6.22 5.33
CA GLU A 99 19.21 -6.21 5.75
C GLU A 99 19.85 -7.58 5.52
N GLN A 100 19.22 -8.66 6.00
CA GLN A 100 19.68 -10.03 5.76
C GLN A 100 19.76 -10.40 4.28
N MET A 101 18.96 -9.76 3.42
CA MET A 101 18.97 -9.98 1.98
C MET A 101 20.09 -9.22 1.27
N LYS A 102 20.70 -8.18 1.88
CA LYS A 102 21.79 -7.42 1.25
C LYS A 102 23.00 -8.31 0.96
N ASP A 103 23.27 -9.25 1.86
CA ASP A 103 24.49 -10.08 1.83
C ASP A 103 24.27 -11.48 1.22
N LYS A 104 23.03 -11.82 0.84
CA LYS A 104 22.68 -13.11 0.20
C LYS A 104 22.90 -13.08 -1.31
N THR A 105 23.28 -14.25 -1.86
CA THR A 105 23.42 -14.47 -3.30
C THR A 105 22.05 -14.46 -4.02
N PRO A 106 22.00 -14.28 -5.35
CA PRO A 106 20.76 -14.34 -6.11
C PRO A 106 19.97 -15.64 -5.91
N ALA A 107 20.65 -16.80 -5.87
CA ALA A 107 20.02 -18.11 -5.67
C ALA A 107 19.39 -18.26 -4.27
N GLU A 108 20.05 -17.77 -3.22
CA GLU A 108 19.50 -17.77 -1.86
C GLU A 108 18.32 -16.80 -1.71
N ARG A 109 18.35 -15.66 -2.43
CA ARG A 109 17.23 -14.72 -2.48
C ARG A 109 16.00 -15.32 -3.16
N GLU A 110 16.19 -16.21 -4.14
CA GLU A 110 15.11 -16.95 -4.79
C GLU A 110 14.50 -17.99 -3.86
N ALA A 111 15.31 -18.79 -3.18
CA ALA A 111 14.83 -19.75 -2.18
C ALA A 111 13.99 -19.08 -1.07
N VAL A 112 14.43 -17.93 -0.55
CA VAL A 112 13.67 -17.15 0.46
C VAL A 112 12.36 -16.60 -0.10
N ARG A 113 12.29 -16.28 -1.40
CA ARG A 113 11.07 -15.81 -2.05
C ARG A 113 10.06 -16.95 -2.25
N GLU A 114 10.51 -18.11 -2.69
CA GLU A 114 9.66 -19.29 -2.91
C GLU A 114 9.03 -19.75 -1.59
N GLN A 115 9.84 -19.85 -0.54
CA GLN A 115 9.37 -20.25 0.79
C GLN A 115 8.34 -19.27 1.37
N LYS A 116 8.45 -17.97 1.05
CA LYS A 116 7.48 -16.94 1.50
C LYS A 116 6.23 -16.84 0.65
N GLN A 117 6.28 -17.24 -0.63
CA GLN A 117 5.07 -17.25 -1.46
C GLN A 117 4.03 -18.25 -0.92
N ALA A 118 4.48 -19.34 -0.31
CA ALA A 118 3.61 -20.35 0.31
C ALA A 118 2.93 -19.88 1.62
N GLY A 119 3.40 -18.81 2.27
CA GLY A 119 2.97 -18.38 3.61
C GLY A 119 2.35 -16.98 3.71
N ARG A 120 1.93 -16.37 2.59
CA ARG A 120 1.34 -15.02 2.60
C ARG A 120 -0.07 -15.01 3.21
N VAL A 121 -0.15 -15.04 4.54
CA VAL A 121 -1.39 -14.75 5.25
C VAL A 121 -1.53 -13.24 5.39
N ASN A 122 -2.69 -12.70 5.05
CA ASN A 122 -3.01 -11.28 5.20
C ASN A 122 -3.04 -10.91 6.69
N LEU A 123 -2.44 -9.77 7.09
CA LEU A 123 -2.38 -9.34 8.49
C LEU A 123 -3.78 -9.35 9.15
N LEU A 124 -4.80 -8.86 8.43
CA LEU A 124 -6.15 -8.84 8.95
C LEU A 124 -6.74 -10.25 9.13
N ALA A 125 -6.38 -11.19 8.25
CA ALA A 125 -6.80 -12.58 8.39
C ALA A 125 -6.13 -13.27 9.59
N GLN A 126 -4.87 -12.93 9.90
CA GLN A 126 -4.21 -13.42 11.12
C GLN A 126 -4.93 -12.90 12.37
N LEU A 127 -5.29 -11.62 12.39
CA LEU A 127 -6.00 -11.01 13.52
C LEU A 127 -7.40 -11.58 13.72
N VAL A 128 -8.08 -11.99 12.64
CA VAL A 128 -9.35 -12.73 12.73
C VAL A 128 -9.13 -14.11 13.34
N ASN A 129 -8.12 -14.86 12.87
CA ASN A 129 -7.81 -16.18 13.42
C ASN A 129 -7.39 -16.12 14.90
N GLU A 130 -6.71 -15.05 15.31
CA GLU A 130 -6.35 -14.77 16.70
C GLU A 130 -7.54 -14.30 17.56
N GLY A 131 -8.73 -14.10 16.95
CA GLY A 131 -9.93 -13.63 17.64
C GLY A 131 -9.87 -12.16 18.07
N VAL A 132 -8.88 -11.41 17.57
CA VAL A 132 -8.68 -9.99 17.91
C VAL A 132 -9.75 -9.12 17.25
N ILE A 133 -10.09 -9.41 16.00
CA ILE A 133 -11.14 -8.72 15.24
C ILE A 133 -12.07 -9.73 14.55
N THR A 134 -13.26 -9.29 14.18
CA THR A 134 -14.20 -10.11 13.40
C THR A 134 -14.03 -9.88 11.90
N GLN A 135 -14.61 -10.77 11.10
CA GLN A 135 -14.64 -10.60 9.64
C GLN A 135 -15.41 -9.33 9.22
N GLU A 136 -16.49 -8.99 9.93
CA GLU A 136 -17.23 -7.74 9.70
C GLU A 136 -16.36 -6.50 9.96
N GLN A 137 -15.53 -6.53 11.00
CA GLN A 137 -14.57 -5.47 11.28
C GLN A 137 -13.49 -5.37 10.20
N VAL A 138 -13.05 -6.50 9.64
CA VAL A 138 -12.13 -6.51 8.48
C VAL A 138 -12.76 -5.84 7.27
N ASP A 139 -14.03 -6.13 6.98
CA ASP A 139 -14.75 -5.53 5.85
C ASP A 139 -14.93 -4.01 6.06
N ALA A 140 -15.25 -3.58 7.27
CA ALA A 140 -15.32 -2.16 7.64
C ALA A 140 -13.95 -1.46 7.45
N ILE A 141 -12.85 -2.09 7.88
CA ILE A 141 -11.49 -1.58 7.67
C ILE A 141 -11.14 -1.48 6.18
N GLN A 142 -11.57 -2.44 5.36
CA GLN A 142 -11.34 -2.40 3.91
C GLN A 142 -12.15 -1.28 3.25
N ALA A 143 -13.43 -1.14 3.58
CA ALA A 143 -14.30 -0.09 3.06
C ALA A 143 -13.76 1.30 3.41
N ALA A 144 -13.42 1.54 4.68
CA ALA A 144 -12.88 2.82 5.13
C ALA A 144 -11.56 3.19 4.43
N ARG A 145 -10.67 2.21 4.21
CA ARG A 145 -9.45 2.44 3.42
C ARG A 145 -9.72 2.76 1.96
N GLN A 146 -10.71 2.12 1.35
CA GLN A 146 -11.09 2.41 -0.04
C GLN A 146 -11.63 3.82 -0.16
N GLU A 147 -12.49 4.25 0.78
CA GLU A 147 -13.04 5.60 0.76
C GLU A 147 -11.95 6.65 0.99
N GLN A 148 -11.06 6.46 1.96
CA GLN A 148 -9.92 7.38 2.14
C GLN A 148 -9.05 7.52 0.87
N ARG A 149 -8.77 6.40 0.20
CA ARG A 149 -8.00 6.43 -1.06
C ARG A 149 -8.74 7.17 -2.16
N LYS A 150 -10.06 7.02 -2.22
CA LYS A 150 -10.92 7.72 -3.18
C LYS A 150 -10.89 9.22 -2.94
N THR A 151 -11.05 9.66 -1.70
CA THR A 151 -10.95 11.08 -1.32
C THR A 151 -9.57 11.66 -1.67
N ALA A 152 -8.49 11.00 -1.25
CA ALA A 152 -7.14 11.45 -1.55
C ALA A 152 -6.86 11.51 -3.07
N GLN A 153 -7.41 10.56 -3.84
CA GLN A 153 -7.31 10.58 -5.29
C GLN A 153 -8.09 11.75 -5.90
N GLN A 154 -9.30 12.04 -5.40
CA GLN A 154 -10.11 13.17 -5.85
C GLN A 154 -9.43 14.50 -5.58
N GLU A 155 -8.85 14.68 -4.39
CA GLU A 155 -8.09 15.88 -4.03
C GLU A 155 -6.87 16.06 -4.93
N ARG A 156 -6.11 14.98 -5.17
CA ARG A 156 -4.95 15.01 -6.07
C ARG A 156 -5.34 15.39 -7.50
N VAL A 157 -6.42 14.81 -8.02
CA VAL A 157 -6.94 15.13 -9.36
C VAL A 157 -7.43 16.57 -9.40
N GLY A 158 -8.20 17.01 -8.41
CA GLY A 158 -8.69 18.38 -8.30
C GLY A 158 -7.55 19.39 -8.32
N SER A 159 -6.52 19.18 -7.50
CA SER A 159 -5.33 20.02 -7.46
C SER A 159 -4.58 20.05 -8.80
N ALA A 160 -4.42 18.90 -9.45
CA ALA A 160 -3.76 18.82 -10.75
C ALA A 160 -4.53 19.60 -11.83
N LEU A 161 -5.87 19.51 -11.85
CA LEU A 161 -6.71 20.22 -12.80
C LEU A 161 -6.74 21.72 -12.52
N SER A 162 -6.86 22.15 -11.26
CA SER A 162 -6.79 23.57 -10.90
C SER A 162 -5.48 24.21 -11.38
N GLY A 163 -4.35 23.52 -11.20
CA GLY A 163 -3.06 23.99 -11.70
C GLY A 163 -2.95 24.07 -13.22
N LEU A 164 -3.80 23.37 -13.98
CA LEU A 164 -3.88 23.49 -15.45
C LEU A 164 -4.84 24.60 -15.88
N VAL A 165 -5.92 24.82 -15.12
CA VAL A 165 -6.82 25.96 -15.32
C VAL A 165 -6.09 27.28 -15.09
N GLU A 166 -5.30 27.39 -14.01
CA GLU A 166 -4.48 28.58 -13.73
C GLU A 166 -3.48 28.88 -14.84
N LYS A 167 -2.92 27.84 -15.46
CA LYS A 167 -2.01 27.96 -16.62
C LYS A 167 -2.76 28.20 -17.94
N GLN A 168 -4.08 28.29 -17.91
CA GLN A 168 -4.96 28.44 -19.07
C GLN A 168 -4.78 27.32 -20.11
N VAL A 169 -4.29 26.16 -19.69
CA VAL A 169 -4.17 24.98 -20.55
C VAL A 169 -5.55 24.40 -20.84
N ILE A 170 -6.41 24.40 -19.82
CA ILE A 170 -7.80 23.96 -19.91
C ILE A 170 -8.73 25.01 -19.28
N THR A 171 -10.01 24.96 -19.63
CA THR A 171 -11.05 25.78 -19.00
C THR A 171 -11.63 25.12 -17.75
N ASN A 172 -12.39 25.88 -16.95
CA ASN A 172 -13.13 25.34 -15.81
C ASN A 172 -14.12 24.25 -16.25
N ASP A 173 -14.81 24.45 -17.37
CA ASP A 173 -15.79 23.48 -17.90
C ASP A 173 -15.10 22.18 -18.34
N GLN A 174 -13.92 22.30 -18.96
CA GLN A 174 -13.08 21.14 -19.32
C GLN A 174 -12.59 20.39 -18.06
N ALA A 175 -12.17 21.11 -17.02
CA ALA A 175 -11.77 20.51 -15.76
C ALA A 175 -12.96 19.76 -15.09
N ALA A 176 -14.15 20.35 -15.08
CA ALA A 176 -15.35 19.70 -14.57
C ALA A 176 -15.71 18.45 -15.36
N ALA A 177 -15.63 18.49 -16.69
CA ALA A 177 -15.86 17.32 -17.55
C ALA A 177 -14.88 16.17 -17.23
N VAL A 178 -13.61 16.48 -17.01
CA VAL A 178 -12.60 15.48 -16.61
C VAL A 178 -12.92 14.89 -15.23
N GLN A 179 -13.27 15.70 -14.24
CA GLN A 179 -13.63 15.23 -12.91
C GLN A 179 -14.84 14.28 -12.94
N ASN A 180 -15.87 14.63 -13.72
CA ASN A 180 -17.06 13.82 -13.89
C ASN A 180 -16.72 12.47 -14.53
N LYS A 181 -15.97 12.49 -15.65
CA LYS A 181 -15.57 11.25 -16.35
C LYS A 181 -14.73 10.32 -15.48
N LEU A 182 -13.80 10.88 -14.70
CA LEU A 182 -12.99 10.09 -13.76
C LEU A 182 -13.84 9.50 -12.61
N SER A 183 -14.86 10.23 -12.15
CA SER A 183 -15.77 9.76 -11.11
C SER A 183 -16.72 8.67 -11.61
N GLU A 184 -17.21 8.77 -12.85
CA GLU A 184 -17.99 7.73 -13.52
C GLU A 184 -17.19 6.43 -13.66
N MET A 185 -15.99 6.52 -14.23
CA MET A 185 -15.11 5.36 -14.37
C MET A 185 -14.79 4.70 -13.01
N GLN A 186 -14.68 5.47 -11.93
CA GLN A 186 -14.50 4.90 -10.59
C GLN A 186 -15.74 4.13 -10.11
N ARG A 187 -16.95 4.64 -10.36
CA ARG A 187 -18.20 3.93 -10.03
C ARG A 187 -18.32 2.64 -10.84
N ASP A 188 -18.04 2.70 -12.14
CA ASP A 188 -18.08 1.52 -13.02
C ASP A 188 -17.10 0.46 -12.54
N ARG A 189 -15.86 0.87 -12.22
CA ARG A 189 -14.85 -0.04 -11.68
C ARG A 189 -15.25 -0.65 -10.34
N GLN A 190 -15.94 0.09 -9.48
CA GLN A 190 -16.46 -0.46 -8.22
C GLN A 190 -17.52 -1.53 -8.48
N ALA A 191 -18.46 -1.28 -9.39
CA ALA A 191 -19.47 -2.26 -9.78
C ALA A 191 -18.85 -3.49 -10.46
N GLU A 192 -17.83 -3.31 -11.30
CA GLU A 192 -17.06 -4.41 -11.89
C GLU A 192 -16.33 -5.23 -10.83
N MET A 193 -15.71 -4.58 -9.84
CA MET A 193 -15.03 -5.27 -8.75
C MET A 193 -15.99 -6.16 -7.95
N GLU A 194 -17.24 -5.73 -7.75
CA GLU A 194 -18.28 -6.53 -7.10
C GLU A 194 -18.59 -7.79 -7.92
N LYS A 195 -18.82 -7.66 -9.23
CA LYS A 195 -19.00 -8.80 -10.15
C LYS A 195 -17.82 -9.78 -10.12
N LEU A 196 -16.60 -9.26 -9.97
CA LEU A 196 -15.39 -10.07 -9.93
C LEU A 196 -15.18 -10.81 -8.61
N ARG A 197 -15.91 -10.49 -7.52
CA ARG A 197 -15.75 -11.16 -6.22
C ARG A 197 -16.13 -12.62 -6.29
N ASP A 198 -17.21 -12.94 -6.99
CA ASP A 198 -17.79 -14.28 -7.06
C ASP A 198 -17.21 -15.15 -8.19
N MET A 199 -16.38 -14.57 -9.06
CA MET A 199 -15.74 -15.28 -10.17
C MET A 199 -14.53 -16.11 -9.73
N THR A 200 -14.29 -17.24 -10.40
CA THR A 200 -13.05 -18.01 -10.24
C THR A 200 -11.84 -17.24 -10.78
N PRO A 201 -10.60 -17.60 -10.39
CA PRO A 201 -9.40 -16.97 -10.93
C PRO A 201 -9.31 -17.00 -12.46
N GLU A 202 -9.75 -18.09 -13.09
CA GLU A 202 -9.75 -18.28 -14.55
C GLU A 202 -10.79 -17.36 -15.21
N GLN A 203 -12.00 -17.31 -14.66
CA GLN A 203 -13.07 -16.44 -15.14
C GLN A 203 -12.69 -14.95 -15.01
N ARG A 204 -12.11 -14.58 -13.87
CA ARG A 204 -11.62 -13.21 -13.63
C ARG A 204 -10.54 -12.82 -14.65
N ARG A 205 -9.62 -13.73 -14.99
CA ARG A 205 -8.57 -13.49 -16.01
C ARG A 205 -9.17 -13.29 -17.39
N ALA A 206 -10.14 -14.12 -17.78
CA ALA A 206 -10.85 -13.98 -19.05
C ALA A 206 -11.59 -12.63 -19.11
N TYR A 207 -12.36 -12.30 -18.05
CA TYR A 207 -13.09 -11.04 -17.96
C TYR A 207 -12.17 -9.82 -18.07
N MET A 208 -11.05 -9.79 -17.33
CA MET A 208 -10.10 -8.66 -17.39
C MET A 208 -9.40 -8.53 -18.76
N LYS A 209 -9.23 -9.64 -19.49
CA LYS A 209 -8.65 -9.61 -20.83
C LYS A 209 -9.62 -8.99 -21.84
N GLU A 210 -10.90 -9.27 -21.69
CA GLU A 210 -11.98 -8.78 -22.55
C GLU A 210 -12.42 -7.35 -22.18
N ASN A 211 -12.34 -6.99 -20.90
CA ASN A 211 -12.78 -5.70 -20.36
C ASN A 211 -11.58 -4.87 -19.90
N GLN A 212 -10.71 -4.51 -20.84
CA GLN A 212 -9.59 -3.62 -20.52
C GLN A 212 -10.10 -2.20 -20.25
N PRO A 213 -9.61 -1.53 -19.20
CA PRO A 213 -10.06 -0.18 -18.87
C PRO A 213 -9.66 0.78 -19.99
N ALA A 214 -10.65 1.45 -20.57
CA ALA A 214 -10.44 2.50 -21.55
C ALA A 214 -9.70 3.70 -20.92
N ASN A 215 -8.97 4.46 -21.74
CA ASN A 215 -8.39 5.72 -21.29
C ASN A 215 -9.54 6.74 -21.10
N PRO A 216 -9.80 7.23 -19.87
CA PRO A 216 -10.94 8.12 -19.60
C PRO A 216 -10.88 9.44 -20.37
N LEU A 217 -9.68 9.87 -20.79
CA LEU A 217 -9.52 11.13 -21.53
C LEU A 217 -9.82 10.96 -23.03
N ALA A 218 -9.73 9.75 -23.57
CA ALA A 218 -9.93 9.51 -25.01
C ALA A 218 -11.36 9.87 -25.44
N ASP A 219 -12.35 9.56 -24.62
CA ASP A 219 -13.75 9.90 -24.89
C ASP A 219 -13.98 11.41 -24.91
N LEU A 220 -13.29 12.16 -24.04
CA LEU A 220 -13.38 13.61 -23.99
C LEU A 220 -12.70 14.28 -25.19
N VAL A 221 -11.62 13.68 -25.71
CA VAL A 221 -10.99 14.11 -26.96
C VAL A 221 -11.90 13.83 -28.15
N ALA A 222 -12.47 12.62 -28.23
CA ALA A 222 -13.38 12.24 -29.31
C ALA A 222 -14.66 13.11 -29.32
N ALA A 223 -15.15 13.52 -28.15
CA ALA A 223 -16.28 14.44 -28.01
C ALA A 223 -15.93 15.91 -28.32
N GLY A 224 -14.66 16.22 -28.63
CA GLY A 224 -14.20 17.59 -28.88
C GLY A 224 -14.15 18.48 -27.64
N VAL A 225 -14.31 17.90 -26.44
CA VAL A 225 -14.23 18.63 -25.16
C VAL A 225 -12.79 18.98 -24.85
N LEU A 226 -11.84 18.11 -25.20
CA LEU A 226 -10.40 18.33 -25.04
C LEU A 226 -9.67 18.18 -26.38
N THR A 227 -8.54 18.87 -26.53
CA THR A 227 -7.55 18.50 -27.55
C THR A 227 -6.66 17.35 -27.05
N GLN A 228 -5.98 16.66 -27.97
CA GLN A 228 -5.04 15.61 -27.61
C GLN A 228 -3.90 16.16 -26.73
N GLU A 229 -3.41 17.37 -27.03
CA GLU A 229 -2.37 18.03 -26.25
C GLU A 229 -2.85 18.36 -24.82
N GLN A 230 -4.11 18.78 -24.66
CA GLN A 230 -4.70 19.00 -23.34
C GLN A 230 -4.81 17.69 -22.55
N ALA A 231 -5.26 16.61 -23.19
CA ALA A 231 -5.33 15.29 -22.56
C ALA A 231 -3.95 14.78 -22.11
N ASP A 232 -2.91 14.97 -22.91
CA ASP A 232 -1.54 14.58 -22.56
C ASP A 232 -1.01 15.39 -21.38
N GLN A 233 -1.31 16.69 -21.32
CA GLN A 233 -0.94 17.55 -20.18
C GLN A 233 -1.68 17.17 -18.90
N ILE A 234 -2.97 16.84 -19.00
CA ILE A 234 -3.75 16.30 -17.87
C ILE A 234 -3.14 14.99 -17.36
N GLN A 235 -2.82 14.06 -18.27
CA GLN A 235 -2.19 12.80 -17.91
C GLN A 235 -0.83 13.00 -17.23
N LYS A 236 -0.02 13.94 -17.72
CA LYS A 236 1.26 14.30 -17.11
C LYS A 236 1.08 14.91 -15.72
N ALA A 237 0.09 15.79 -15.54
CA ALA A 237 -0.19 16.46 -14.27
C ALA A 237 -0.70 15.50 -13.19
N MET A 238 -1.55 14.54 -13.57
CA MET A 238 -2.02 13.49 -12.64
C MET A 238 -0.90 12.51 -12.25
N GLY A 239 0.16 12.42 -13.07
CA GLY A 239 1.27 11.50 -12.92
C GLY A 239 0.89 10.08 -13.35
N PRO A 240 1.85 9.13 -13.36
CA PRO A 240 1.51 7.74 -13.62
C PRO A 240 0.52 7.28 -12.56
N ALA A 241 -0.65 6.82 -13.00
CA ALA A 241 -1.50 5.99 -12.15
C ALA A 241 -0.60 4.89 -11.56
N ALA A 242 -0.76 4.58 -10.28
CA ALA A 242 -0.06 3.47 -9.62
C ALA A 242 -0.46 2.08 -10.20
N SER A 243 -0.85 2.02 -11.46
CA SER A 243 -0.83 0.85 -12.32
C SER A 243 0.63 0.52 -12.60
N GLY A 244 1.14 -0.58 -12.02
CA GLY A 244 2.53 -1.01 -12.12
C GLY A 244 3.08 -1.00 -13.53
N LYS A 245 3.69 0.12 -13.94
CA LYS A 245 4.51 0.22 -15.15
C LYS A 245 5.93 -0.18 -14.78
N GLY A 246 6.08 -1.49 -14.53
CA GLY A 246 7.36 -2.15 -14.22
C GLY A 246 7.67 -3.31 -15.16
N MET A 247 7.00 -3.42 -16.31
CA MET A 247 7.19 -4.49 -17.28
C MET A 247 7.18 -3.96 -18.72
N HIS A 248 8.12 -3.06 -19.05
CA HIS A 248 8.73 -3.09 -20.38
C HIS A 248 10.03 -3.85 -20.23
N ARG A 249 9.93 -5.19 -20.17
CA ARG A 249 11.08 -6.07 -20.34
C ARG A 249 11.45 -5.97 -21.82
N GLY A 250 12.70 -5.58 -22.07
CA GLY A 250 13.21 -5.33 -23.41
C GLY A 250 12.81 -6.42 -24.39
N GLN A 251 12.11 -6.02 -25.46
CA GLN A 251 12.26 -6.67 -26.74
C GLN A 251 13.66 -6.30 -27.23
N GLY A 252 14.64 -7.03 -26.70
CA GLY A 252 15.97 -7.10 -27.27
C GLY A 252 15.85 -7.86 -28.57
N ASN A 253 16.17 -7.15 -29.64
CA ASN A 253 16.33 -7.63 -31.00
C ASN A 253 17.25 -8.87 -31.04
N ASP A 254 16.66 -10.07 -31.05
CA ASP A 254 17.34 -11.30 -31.46
C ASP A 254 17.58 -11.21 -32.97
N GLY A 255 18.77 -10.77 -33.35
CA GLY A 255 19.17 -10.66 -34.75
C GLY A 255 20.46 -9.89 -34.93
N GLY A 256 21.60 -10.56 -34.74
CA GLY A 256 22.91 -9.92 -34.93
C GLY A 256 24.08 -10.86 -34.68
N GLN A 257 24.31 -11.71 -35.67
CA GLN A 257 25.47 -12.60 -35.83
C GLN A 257 26.78 -11.98 -35.29
N ARG A 258 27.47 -12.70 -34.41
CA ARG A 258 28.93 -12.59 -34.28
C ARG A 258 29.53 -13.89 -34.78
N GLY A 259 29.90 -13.88 -36.06
CA GLY A 259 30.87 -14.83 -36.59
C GLY A 259 32.23 -14.63 -35.92
N PRO A 260 33.08 -15.67 -35.89
CA PRO A 260 34.39 -15.58 -35.28
C PRO A 260 35.31 -14.80 -36.22
N GLN A 261 36.13 -13.91 -35.67
CA GLN A 261 37.34 -13.49 -36.36
C GLN A 261 38.55 -13.93 -35.55
N ALA A 262 39.49 -14.47 -36.31
CA ALA A 262 40.78 -15.05 -35.99
C ALA A 262 41.66 -14.17 -35.09
#